data_AF-A8WIH6-F1
#
_entry.id   AF-A8WIH6-F1
#
_cell.length_a   1.000
_cell.length_b   1.000
_cell.length_c   1.000
_cell.angle_alpha   90.00
_cell.angle_beta   90.00
_cell.angle_gamma   90.00
#
_symmetry.space_group_name_H-M   'P 1'
#
loop_
_entity.id
_entity.type
_entity.pdbx_description
1 polymer ?
#
loop_
_entity_poly.entity_id
_entity_poly.type
_entity_poly.pdbx_seq_one_letter_code
_entity_poly.pdbx_strand_id
1 'polypeptide(L)' 'MANPNQKTILIEEISKDIIKICKKFQADSGSSDSEVKTLLKEIARLWEIEEKNKFGFRL' A
#
# COMPACT_ATOMS: atom_id res chain seq x y z
N MET A 1 -14.31 8.92 -21.05
CA MET A 1 -13.96 9.65 -19.81
C MET A 1 -14.43 8.79 -18.65
N ALA A 2 -13.52 8.20 -17.86
CA ALA A 2 -13.92 7.41 -16.70
C ALA A 2 -14.64 8.32 -15.70
N ASN A 3 -15.81 7.89 -15.22
CA ASN A 3 -16.61 8.66 -14.27
C ASN A 3 -15.77 8.86 -12.98
N PRO A 4 -15.59 10.08 -12.46
CA PRO A 4 -14.86 10.34 -11.21
C PRO A 4 -15.27 9.41 -10.05
N ASN A 5 -16.55 8.99 -10.01
CA ASN A 5 -17.04 8.03 -9.02
C ASN A 5 -16.36 6.66 -9.10
N GLN A 6 -16.03 6.16 -10.31
CA GLN A 6 -15.41 4.84 -10.47
C GLN A 6 -14.00 4.80 -9.88
N LYS A 7 -13.23 5.88 -10.06
CA LYS A 7 -11.87 5.97 -9.48
C LYS A 7 -11.94 6.03 -7.96
N THR A 8 -12.87 6.80 -7.40
CA THR A 8 -13.07 6.89 -5.95
C THR A 8 -13.51 5.55 -5.35
N ILE A 9 -14.48 4.88 -5.97
CA ILE A 9 -14.94 3.55 -5.54
C ILE A 9 -13.78 2.55 -5.55
N LEU A 10 -12.98 2.52 -6.61
CA LEU A 10 -11.84 1.62 -6.71
C LEU A 10 -10.79 1.90 -5.61
N ILE A 11 -10.53 3.17 -5.29
CA ILE A 11 -9.62 3.55 -4.20
C ILE A 11 -10.17 3.06 -2.85
N GLU A 12 -11.47 3.21 -2.59
CA GLU A 12 -12.10 2.72 -1.36
C GLU A 12 -12.04 1.20 -1.22
N GLU A 13 -12.27 0.46 -2.31
CA GLU A 13 -12.17 -1.00 -2.34
C GLU A 13 -10.74 -1.47 -2.04
N ILE A 14 -9.76 -0.91 -2.75
CA ILE A 14 -8.33 -1.22 -2.53
C ILE A 14 -7.93 -0.88 -1.09
N SER A 15 -8.41 0.26 -0.55
CA SER A 15 -8.14 0.65 0.84
C SER A 15 -8.65 -0.39 1.83
N LYS A 16 -9.88 -0.90 1.63
CA LYS A 16 -10.46 -1.97 2.48
C LYS A 16 -9.64 -3.26 2.41
N ASP A 17 -9.19 -3.64 1.22
CA ASP A 17 -8.38 -4.84 1.03
C ASP A 17 -7.01 -4.73 1.70
N ILE A 18 -6.33 -3.58 1.55
CA ILE A 18 -5.07 -3.31 2.25
C ILE A 18 -5.27 -3.39 3.77
N ILE A 19 -6.32 -2.77 4.31
CA ILE A 19 -6.63 -2.84 5.74
C ILE A 19 -6.84 -4.29 6.19
N LYS A 20 -7.54 -5.11 5.39
CA LYS A 20 -7.77 -6.53 5.69
C LYS A 20 -6.46 -7.33 5.73
N ILE A 21 -5.56 -7.09 4.77
CA ILE A 21 -4.23 -7.71 4.73
C ILE A 21 -3.41 -7.30 5.95
N CYS A 22 -3.36 -6.01 6.27
CA CYS A 22 -2.64 -5.48 7.43
C CYS A 22 -3.15 -6.09 8.75
N LYS A 23 -4.48 -6.18 8.93
CA LYS A 23 -5.08 -6.81 10.11
C LYS A 23 -4.75 -8.30 10.22
N LYS A 24 -4.77 -9.02 9.10
CA LYS A 24 -4.39 -10.44 9.07
C LYS A 24 -2.92 -10.60 9.46
N PHE A 25 -2.02 -9.84 8.83
CA PHE A 25 -0.60 -9.83 9.17
C PHE A 25 -0.40 -9.55 10.66
N GLN A 26 -1.08 -8.53 11.20
CA GLN A 26 -1.01 -8.17 12.62
C GLN A 26 -1.42 -9.33 13.54
N ALA A 27 -2.49 -10.04 13.20
CA ALA A 27 -2.97 -11.19 13.96
C ALA A 27 -2.00 -12.39 13.88
N ASP A 28 -1.43 -12.62 12.70
CA ASP A 28 -0.51 -13.75 12.45
C ASP A 28 0.88 -13.50 13.06
N SER A 29 1.37 -12.26 13.07
CA SER A 29 2.71 -11.90 13.54
C SER A 29 2.76 -11.44 15.00
N GLY A 30 1.64 -11.03 15.58
CA GLY A 30 1.58 -10.36 16.88
C GLY A 30 2.13 -8.93 16.87
N SER A 31 2.36 -8.35 15.70
CA SER A 31 2.86 -6.98 15.57
C SER A 31 1.87 -5.95 16.13
N SER A 32 2.39 -4.83 16.61
CA SER A 32 1.61 -3.65 16.96
C SER A 32 1.13 -2.89 15.72
N ASP A 33 0.08 -2.09 15.87
CA ASP A 33 -0.43 -1.20 14.81
C ASP A 33 0.66 -0.22 14.32
N SER A 34 1.55 0.26 15.20
CA SER A 34 2.67 1.13 14.82
C SER A 34 3.71 0.43 13.96
N GLU A 35 4.03 -0.84 14.24
CA GLU A 35 4.93 -1.65 13.41
C GLU A 35 4.33 -1.90 12.03
N VAL A 36 3.05 -2.27 11.97
CA VAL A 36 2.34 -2.48 10.70
C VAL A 36 2.33 -1.19 9.86
N LYS A 37 2.05 -0.04 10.46
CA LYS A 37 2.10 1.27 9.79
C LYS A 37 3.51 1.63 9.29
N THR A 38 4.53 1.28 10.06
CA THR A 38 5.93 1.52 9.68
C THR A 38 6.31 0.67 8.47
N LEU A 39 5.98 -0.61 8.48
CA LEU A 39 6.21 -1.53 7.36
C LEU A 39 5.45 -1.10 6.10
N LEU A 40 4.20 -0.65 6.24
CA LEU A 40 3.41 -0.17 5.10
C LEU A 40 4.05 1.06 4.42
N LYS A 41 4.63 1.98 5.21
CA LYS A 41 5.40 3.12 4.68
C LYS A 41 6.68 2.67 3.98
N GLU A 42 7.39 1.70 4.56
CA GLU A 42 8.61 1.13 3.96
C GLU A 42 8.29 0.50 2.60
N ILE A 43 7.21 -0.29 2.51
CA ILE A 43 6.74 -0.89 1.25
C ILE A 43 6.39 0.17 0.22
N ALA A 44 5.65 1.22 0.60
CA ALA A 44 5.30 2.31 -0.31
C ALA A 44 6.56 3.03 -0.85
N ARG A 45 7.55 3.26 0.00
CA ARG A 45 8.84 3.84 -0.38
C ARG A 45 9.62 2.94 -1.34
N LEU A 46 9.68 1.64 -1.05
CA LEU A 46 10.37 0.66 -1.91
C LEU A 46 9.70 0.58 -3.28
N TRP A 47 8.37 0.63 -3.34
CA TRP A 47 7.63 0.64 -4.60
C TRP A 47 7.91 1.92 -5.40
N GLU A 48 7.96 3.09 -4.75
CA GLU A 48 8.33 4.34 -5.42
C GLU A 48 9.77 4.27 -6.00
N ILE A 49 10.71 3.65 -5.27
CA ILE A 49 12.07 3.42 -5.75
C ILE A 49 12.08 2.47 -6.95
N GLU A 50 11.33 1.36 -6.89
CA GLU A 50 11.22 0.41 -7.99
C GLU A 50 10.66 1.08 -9.26
N GLU A 51 9.60 1.88 -9.12
CA GLU A 51 9.03 2.64 -10.23
C GLU A 51 10.03 3.64 -10.81
N LYS A 52 10.77 4.39 -9.98
CA LYS A 52 11.85 5.27 -10.45
C LYS A 52 12.95 4.51 -11.19
N ASN A 53 13.34 3.34 -10.67
CA ASN A 53 14.37 2.49 -11.27
C ASN A 53 13.92 1.86 -12.60
N LYS A 54 12.62 1.54 -12.76
CA LYS A 54 12.04 1.05 -14.04
C LYS A 54 12.19 2.07 -15.17
N PHE A 55 12.18 3.37 -14.87
CA PHE A 55 12.41 4.44 -15.84
C PHE A 55 13.89 4.81 -16.05
N GLY A 56 14.83 4.01 -15.55
CA GLY A 56 16.26 4.21 -15.78
C GLY A 56 16.90 5.31 -14.93
N PHE A 57 16.20 5.84 -13.92
CA PHE A 57 16.82 6.67 -12.89
C PHE A 57 17.62 5.77 -11.95
N ARG A 58 18.82 5.39 -12.39
CA ARG A 58 19.84 4.84 -11.49
C ARG A 58 20.25 5.98 -10.54
N LEU A 59 19.94 5.83 -9.26
CA LEU A 59 20.55 6.65 -8.19
C LEU A 59 22.07 6.51 -8.20
#